data_AF-A0A2V3PS45-F1
#
_entry.id   AF-A0A2V3PS45-F1
#
_cell.length_a   1.000
_cell.length_b   1.000
_cell.length_c   1.000
_cell.angle_alpha   90.00
_cell.angle_beta   90.00
_cell.angle_gamma   90.00
#
_symmetry.space_group_name_H-M   'P 1'
#
loop_
_entity.id
_entity.type
_entity.pdbx_description
1 polymer ?
#
loop_
_entity_poly.entity_id
_entity_poly.type
_entity_poly.pdbx_seq_one_letter_code
_entity_poly.pdbx_strand_id
1 'polypeptide(L)'
;MKKLLYLILPLVLFSCSPKEVRKTDASKFIRVEGPDLIKSNGEKILIQGTNLGNWLNPEGYMFHFQDVSSYRLINEAFCEMVGPDFTAWFWQEFKKNYITQEDIKYIKQTGMNSLRIPFHYKMFTDEDYMGLTANKNGFEMIDQVVEWCRQENLYVILDMHDAPGGQTGDNIDDSYGYPWLMDSEPSKVQFCEIWKKVAQHYANDTIILGYDLLNEPIAHYFLEEYAHLNDSLEPLYKRCVDSIRTVDPNHIVLLGGAQWNGNFNVFKDSKFDDKLMYTCHRYWCDTLQTNIQDFVNFRDSVNLPIYMGETGENTNEWIAAWTRLMERNNIGWHYWPYKKMDSERGMVSIKAPENWNLIIDYTTKDRSNFTKIRAVRPDQALVKKAMIDLLENMKFANCNINKGYILALGMKP
;
A
#
# COMPACT_ATOMS: atom_id res chain seq x y z
N MET A 1 6.87 26.26 74.51
CA MET A 1 6.06 25.75 73.36
C MET A 1 6.23 26.75 72.22
N LYS A 2 6.73 26.48 71.01
CA LYS A 2 7.02 25.29 70.20
C LYS A 2 8.32 25.58 69.41
N LYS A 3 9.18 24.57 69.20
CA LYS A 3 10.36 24.67 68.31
C LYS A 3 9.89 24.52 66.85
N LEU A 4 10.32 25.41 65.97
CA LEU A 4 10.10 25.32 64.52
C LEU A 4 11.34 24.68 63.89
N LEU A 5 11.23 23.44 63.44
CA LEU A 5 12.24 22.78 62.60
C LEU A 5 12.05 23.23 61.15
N TYR A 6 13.09 23.79 60.53
CA TYR A 6 13.15 23.94 59.09
C TYR A 6 13.68 22.64 58.47
N LEU A 7 12.83 21.96 57.69
CA LEU A 7 13.21 20.81 56.88
C LEU A 7 13.57 21.33 55.48
N ILE A 8 14.84 21.22 55.08
CA ILE A 8 15.29 21.50 53.71
C ILE A 8 15.16 20.20 52.92
N LEU A 9 14.25 20.18 51.94
CA LEU A 9 14.08 19.07 51.00
C LEU A 9 15.01 19.30 49.80
N PRO A 10 15.85 18.33 49.38
CA PRO A 10 16.63 18.47 48.16
C PRO A 10 15.74 18.21 46.94
N LEU A 11 15.63 19.20 46.05
CA LEU A 11 15.07 19.03 44.71
C LEU A 11 16.02 18.14 43.89
N VAL A 12 15.60 16.91 43.59
CA VAL A 12 16.25 16.07 42.58
C VAL A 12 15.66 16.47 41.23
N LEU A 13 16.40 17.28 40.47
CA LEU A 13 16.09 17.59 39.08
C LEU A 13 16.46 16.38 38.22
N PHE A 14 15.46 15.61 37.77
CA PHE A 14 15.64 14.66 36.68
C PHE A 14 15.84 15.45 35.38
N SER A 15 17.08 15.54 34.89
CA SER A 15 17.33 15.99 33.53
C SER A 15 16.96 14.86 32.57
N CYS A 16 15.78 14.96 31.93
CA CYS A 16 15.52 14.21 30.70
C CYS A 16 16.41 14.81 29.61
N SER A 17 17.62 14.28 29.46
CA SER A 17 18.38 14.49 28.22
C SER A 17 17.61 13.81 27.08
N PRO A 18 17.35 14.48 25.95
CA PRO A 18 16.78 13.83 24.79
C PRO A 18 17.67 12.65 24.39
N LYS A 19 17.09 11.46 24.22
CA LYS A 19 17.82 10.31 23.65
C LYS A 19 18.35 10.74 22.29
N GLU A 20 19.66 10.85 22.14
CA GLU A 20 20.27 10.94 20.82
C GLU A 20 19.83 9.70 20.01
N VAL A 21 19.03 9.92 18.97
CA VAL A 21 18.70 8.87 18.01
C VAL A 21 19.97 8.59 17.23
N ARG A 22 20.66 7.50 17.59
CA ARG A 22 21.87 7.07 16.91
C ARG A 22 21.52 6.69 15.48
N LYS A 23 22.06 7.41 14.50
CA LYS A 23 21.86 7.09 13.07
C LYS A 23 22.32 5.67 12.79
N THR A 24 21.47 4.92 12.08
CA THR A 24 21.81 3.57 11.61
C THR A 24 22.91 3.65 10.55
N ASP A 25 23.88 2.74 10.63
CA ASP A 25 24.94 2.63 9.63
C ASP A 25 24.34 2.30 8.24
N ALA A 26 24.70 3.08 7.23
CA ALA A 26 24.25 2.92 5.85
C ALA A 26 24.53 1.51 5.31
N SER A 27 25.59 0.83 5.81
CA SER A 27 25.93 -0.54 5.42
C SER A 27 24.85 -1.59 5.78
N LYS A 28 23.92 -1.25 6.69
CA LYS A 28 22.86 -2.15 7.14
C LYS A 28 21.62 -2.17 6.24
N PHE A 29 21.47 -1.19 5.35
CA PHE A 29 20.34 -1.11 4.43
C PHE A 29 20.57 -1.98 3.18
N ILE A 30 19.49 -2.30 2.46
CA ILE A 30 19.59 -2.89 1.12
C ILE A 30 20.23 -1.86 0.20
N ARG A 31 21.19 -2.31 -0.62
CA ARG A 31 21.90 -1.47 -1.58
C ARG A 31 21.54 -1.87 -3.00
N VAL A 32 21.52 -0.87 -3.88
CA VAL A 32 21.38 -1.05 -5.32
C VAL A 32 22.78 -1.25 -5.92
N GLU A 33 22.98 -2.33 -6.66
CA GLU A 33 24.20 -2.58 -7.44
C GLU A 33 23.84 -3.03 -8.85
N GLY A 34 23.84 -2.08 -9.80
CA GLY A 34 23.34 -2.33 -11.15
C GLY A 34 21.88 -2.80 -11.12
N PRO A 35 21.51 -3.89 -11.80
CA PRO A 35 20.14 -4.42 -11.79
C PRO A 35 19.79 -5.20 -10.51
N ASP A 36 20.70 -5.29 -9.53
CA ASP A 36 20.57 -6.17 -8.36
C ASP A 36 20.35 -5.40 -7.06
N LEU A 37 19.66 -6.07 -6.13
CA LEU A 37 19.53 -5.66 -4.73
C LEU A 37 20.46 -6.51 -3.86
N ILE A 38 21.27 -5.86 -3.04
CA ILE A 38 22.29 -6.50 -2.21
C ILE A 38 22.00 -6.22 -0.74
N LYS A 39 21.91 -7.28 0.07
CA LYS A 39 21.75 -7.19 1.52
C LYS A 39 23.03 -6.68 2.18
N SER A 40 22.93 -6.30 3.46
CA SER A 40 24.06 -5.87 4.28
C SER A 40 25.17 -6.93 4.44
N ASN A 41 24.84 -8.21 4.30
CA ASN A 41 25.80 -9.32 4.32
C ASN A 41 26.47 -9.60 2.95
N GLY A 42 26.17 -8.81 1.92
CA GLY A 42 26.71 -8.97 0.56
C GLY A 42 25.97 -9.98 -0.31
N GLU A 43 24.95 -10.67 0.20
CA GLU A 43 24.13 -11.58 -0.60
C GLU A 43 23.10 -10.81 -1.43
N LYS A 44 22.92 -11.24 -2.67
CA LYS A 44 21.82 -10.79 -3.51
C LYS A 44 20.47 -11.21 -2.92
N ILE A 45 19.48 -10.33 -3.00
CA ILE A 45 18.09 -10.60 -2.66
C ILE A 45 17.20 -10.38 -3.87
N LEU A 46 16.24 -11.28 -4.06
CA LEU A 46 15.13 -11.11 -4.97
C LEU A 46 13.87 -10.88 -4.14
N ILE A 47 13.11 -9.82 -4.43
CA ILE A 47 11.84 -9.52 -3.74
C ILE A 47 10.85 -10.64 -4.06
N GLN A 48 10.28 -11.27 -3.03
CA GLN A 48 9.29 -12.34 -3.18
C GLN A 48 8.26 -12.19 -2.06
N GLY A 49 7.09 -11.66 -2.38
CA GLY A 49 6.08 -11.36 -1.38
C GLY A 49 4.67 -11.16 -1.92
N THR A 50 3.84 -10.48 -1.12
CA THR A 50 2.47 -10.11 -1.49
C THR A 50 2.13 -8.66 -1.08
N ASN A 51 1.06 -8.13 -1.66
CA ASN A 51 0.50 -6.83 -1.32
C ASN A 51 -0.57 -6.95 -0.24
N LEU A 52 -0.53 -6.08 0.77
CA LEU A 52 -1.59 -5.91 1.76
C LEU A 52 -2.75 -5.05 1.21
N GLY A 53 -3.23 -5.40 0.02
CA GLY A 53 -4.32 -4.71 -0.67
C GLY A 53 -5.65 -4.76 0.10
N ASN A 54 -6.54 -3.83 -0.20
CA ASN A 54 -7.86 -3.66 0.44
C ASN A 54 -7.83 -3.31 1.94
N TRP A 55 -6.65 -3.18 2.56
CA TRP A 55 -6.52 -2.89 3.99
C TRP A 55 -6.56 -1.39 4.29
N LEU A 56 -5.54 -0.65 3.83
CA LEU A 56 -5.42 0.82 3.99
C LEU A 56 -5.72 1.57 2.68
N ASN A 57 -6.23 0.83 1.69
CA ASN A 57 -6.93 1.35 0.51
C ASN A 57 -8.00 0.32 0.10
N PRO A 58 -9.24 0.43 0.62
CA PRO A 58 -10.32 -0.49 0.28
C PRO A 58 -10.82 -0.32 -1.16
N GLU A 59 -10.95 -1.42 -1.90
CA GLU A 59 -11.40 -1.46 -3.29
C GLU A 59 -12.70 -2.25 -3.46
N GLY A 60 -13.62 -1.71 -4.25
CA GLY A 60 -14.99 -2.23 -4.31
C GLY A 60 -15.10 -3.68 -4.74
N TYR A 61 -14.32 -4.07 -5.74
CA TYR A 61 -14.37 -5.42 -6.30
C TYR A 61 -13.95 -6.49 -5.28
N MET A 62 -13.11 -6.14 -4.29
CA MET A 62 -12.69 -7.04 -3.21
C MET A 62 -13.79 -7.31 -2.19
N PHE A 63 -14.88 -6.54 -2.25
CA PHE A 63 -16.14 -6.73 -1.53
C PHE A 63 -17.29 -7.24 -2.43
N HIS A 64 -16.98 -7.57 -3.70
CA HIS A 64 -17.95 -7.88 -4.77
C HIS A 64 -18.83 -6.71 -5.22
N PHE A 65 -18.41 -5.47 -5.01
CA PHE A 65 -19.09 -4.30 -5.56
C PHE A 65 -18.67 -4.04 -7.01
N GLN A 66 -19.59 -3.49 -7.80
CA GLN A 66 -19.35 -3.13 -9.20
C GLN A 66 -19.16 -1.61 -9.35
N ASP A 67 -20.24 -0.84 -9.13
CA ASP A 67 -20.25 0.61 -9.36
C ASP A 67 -19.60 1.42 -8.23
N VAL A 68 -19.47 0.80 -7.05
CA VAL A 68 -18.90 1.40 -5.85
C VAL A 68 -17.47 0.89 -5.69
N SER A 69 -16.54 1.51 -6.41
CA SER A 69 -15.22 0.94 -6.70
C SER A 69 -14.05 1.53 -5.88
N SER A 70 -14.20 2.72 -5.29
CA SER A 70 -13.16 3.39 -4.48
C SER A 70 -13.59 3.57 -3.01
N TYR A 71 -12.62 3.81 -2.13
CA TYR A 71 -12.88 4.04 -0.70
C TYR A 71 -13.98 5.07 -0.43
N ARG A 72 -13.93 6.25 -1.07
CA ARG A 72 -14.93 7.32 -0.87
C ARG A 72 -16.33 6.84 -1.18
N LEU A 73 -16.52 6.14 -2.30
CA LEU A 73 -17.81 5.62 -2.71
C LEU A 73 -18.30 4.51 -1.77
N ILE A 74 -17.39 3.63 -1.32
CA ILE A 74 -17.70 2.57 -0.35
C ILE A 74 -18.17 3.18 0.97
N ASN A 75 -17.40 4.14 1.48
CA ASN A 75 -17.70 4.84 2.72
C ASN A 75 -19.04 5.58 2.64
N GLU A 76 -19.33 6.25 1.52
CA GLU A 76 -20.61 6.91 1.27
C GLU A 76 -21.77 5.89 1.30
N ALA A 77 -21.64 4.77 0.57
CA ALA A 77 -22.65 3.71 0.58
C ALA A 77 -22.90 3.15 1.99
N PHE A 78 -21.83 2.90 2.77
CA PHE A 78 -21.96 2.45 4.15
C PHE A 78 -22.66 3.49 5.02
N CYS A 79 -22.25 4.76 4.98
CA CYS A 79 -22.89 5.85 5.72
C CYS A 79 -24.38 5.98 5.40
N GLU A 80 -24.78 5.86 4.14
CA GLU A 80 -26.18 5.91 3.74
C GLU A 80 -27.03 4.76 4.29
N MET A 81 -26.44 3.56 4.40
CA MET A 81 -27.12 2.36 4.90
C MET A 81 -27.21 2.34 6.42
N VAL A 82 -26.12 2.62 7.13
CA VAL A 82 -26.01 2.31 8.58
C VAL A 82 -25.65 3.51 9.46
N GLY A 83 -25.42 4.67 8.85
CA GLY A 83 -25.09 5.92 9.52
C GLY A 83 -23.59 6.11 9.76
N PRO A 84 -23.12 7.37 9.87
CA PRO A 84 -21.70 7.70 9.91
C PRO A 84 -20.97 7.15 11.14
N ASP A 85 -21.60 7.15 12.32
CA ASP A 85 -20.95 6.69 13.56
C ASP A 85 -20.65 5.19 13.52
N PHE A 86 -21.59 4.38 13.01
CA PHE A 86 -21.37 2.95 12.84
C PHE A 86 -20.32 2.66 11.76
N THR A 87 -20.36 3.38 10.64
CA THR A 87 -19.35 3.24 9.58
C THR A 87 -17.95 3.60 10.08
N ALA A 88 -17.81 4.67 10.86
CA ALA A 88 -16.54 5.06 11.47
C ALA A 88 -16.01 3.97 12.41
N TRP A 89 -16.86 3.43 13.28
CA TRP A 89 -16.51 2.28 14.13
C TRP A 89 -16.12 1.05 13.30
N PHE A 90 -16.89 0.71 12.27
CA PHE A 90 -16.59 -0.41 11.38
C PHE A 90 -15.20 -0.26 10.74
N TRP A 91 -14.85 0.91 10.24
CA TRP A 91 -13.53 1.13 9.64
C TRP A 91 -12.38 1.04 10.64
N GLN A 92 -12.59 1.47 11.89
CA GLN A 92 -11.59 1.29 12.94
C GLN A 92 -11.36 -0.19 13.25
N GLU A 93 -12.43 -0.98 13.36
CA GLU A 93 -12.33 -2.42 13.58
C GLU A 93 -11.84 -3.17 12.35
N PHE A 94 -12.17 -2.70 11.14
CA PHE A 94 -11.69 -3.25 9.88
C PHE A 94 -10.17 -3.20 9.85
N LYS A 95 -9.59 -2.01 10.12
CA LYS A 95 -8.13 -1.85 10.12
C LYS A 95 -7.43 -2.76 11.13
N LYS A 96 -8.03 -2.99 12.31
CA LYS A 96 -7.48 -3.87 13.35
C LYS A 96 -7.55 -5.36 13.01
N ASN A 97 -8.61 -5.78 12.31
CA ASN A 97 -8.91 -7.19 12.09
C ASN A 97 -8.44 -7.71 10.72
N TYR A 98 -8.26 -6.83 9.73
CA TYR A 98 -7.92 -7.24 8.36
C TYR A 98 -6.50 -7.79 8.26
N ILE A 99 -5.52 -7.12 8.88
CA ILE A 99 -4.13 -7.57 9.01
C ILE A 99 -3.75 -7.64 10.49
N THR A 100 -3.29 -8.80 10.91
CA THR A 100 -2.87 -9.11 12.28
C THR A 100 -1.45 -9.68 12.31
N GLN A 101 -0.87 -9.84 13.50
CA GLN A 101 0.45 -10.45 13.64
C GLN A 101 0.48 -11.88 13.06
N GLU A 102 -0.62 -12.63 13.20
CA GLU A 102 -0.78 -13.97 12.66
C GLU A 102 -0.68 -14.00 11.14
N ASP A 103 -1.21 -12.99 10.45
CA ASP A 103 -1.07 -12.84 9.00
C ASP A 103 0.40 -12.68 8.60
N ILE A 104 1.13 -11.78 9.27
CA ILE A 104 2.55 -11.51 9.00
C ILE A 104 3.41 -12.76 9.25
N LYS A 105 3.17 -13.45 10.36
CA LYS A 105 3.83 -14.71 10.68
C LYS A 105 3.55 -15.78 9.64
N TYR A 106 2.30 -15.89 9.19
CA TYR A 106 1.93 -16.86 8.16
C TYR A 106 2.63 -16.57 6.83
N ILE A 107 2.63 -15.30 6.39
CA ILE A 107 3.34 -14.87 5.18
C ILE A 107 4.82 -15.29 5.25
N LYS A 108 5.50 -15.04 6.38
CA LYS A 108 6.88 -15.49 6.57
C LYS A 108 7.03 -17.01 6.50
N GLN A 109 6.14 -17.75 7.16
CA GLN A 109 6.17 -19.21 7.17
C GLN A 109 6.11 -19.82 5.77
N THR A 110 5.45 -19.13 4.83
CA THR A 110 5.40 -19.60 3.44
C THR A 110 6.73 -19.55 2.71
N GLY A 111 7.69 -18.76 3.20
CA GLY A 111 8.99 -18.55 2.58
C GLY A 111 9.16 -17.17 1.94
N MET A 112 8.13 -16.34 1.94
CA MET A 112 8.21 -14.95 1.47
C MET A 112 9.21 -14.13 2.30
N ASN A 113 9.79 -13.11 1.68
CA ASN A 113 10.82 -12.27 2.27
C ASN A 113 10.44 -10.79 2.36
N SER A 114 9.32 -10.38 1.76
CA SER A 114 8.88 -8.99 1.74
C SER A 114 7.36 -8.82 1.71
N LEU A 115 6.91 -7.61 2.02
CA LEU A 115 5.54 -7.13 1.91
C LEU A 115 5.52 -5.74 1.27
N ARG A 116 4.51 -5.46 0.45
CA ARG A 116 4.15 -4.10 0.02
C ARG A 116 2.89 -3.67 0.75
N ILE A 117 2.92 -2.47 1.34
CA ILE A 117 1.83 -1.87 2.11
C ILE A 117 1.30 -0.66 1.32
N PRO A 118 0.25 -0.86 0.50
CA PRO A 118 -0.54 0.22 -0.06
C PRO A 118 -1.15 1.06 1.06
N PHE A 119 -1.01 2.38 1.00
CA PHE A 119 -1.64 3.30 1.93
C PHE A 119 -2.19 4.54 1.22
N HIS A 120 -3.26 5.09 1.78
CA HIS A 120 -3.86 6.34 1.32
C HIS A 120 -3.22 7.56 2.01
N TYR A 121 -2.88 8.61 1.25
CA TYR A 121 -2.24 9.83 1.78
C TYR A 121 -2.99 10.48 2.96
N LYS A 122 -4.33 10.38 3.01
CA LYS A 122 -5.18 10.99 4.07
C LYS A 122 -4.86 10.46 5.47
N MET A 123 -4.19 9.30 5.57
CA MET A 123 -3.66 8.79 6.84
C MET A 123 -2.66 9.74 7.52
N PHE A 124 -2.05 10.66 6.74
CA PHE A 124 -1.03 11.61 7.19
C PHE A 124 -1.49 13.07 7.10
N THR A 125 -2.79 13.33 6.90
CA THR A 125 -3.38 14.68 6.77
C THR A 125 -4.58 14.86 7.66
N ASP A 126 -5.06 16.10 7.85
CA ASP A 126 -6.25 16.39 8.66
C ASP A 126 -7.60 16.07 7.97
N GLU A 127 -7.61 15.35 6.84
CA GLU A 127 -8.83 14.83 6.18
C GLU A 127 -9.40 13.53 6.78
N ASP A 128 -10.71 13.46 7.00
CA ASP A 128 -11.34 12.25 7.55
C ASP A 128 -11.06 11.02 6.66
N TYR A 129 -10.64 9.94 7.31
CA TYR A 129 -10.28 8.70 6.63
C TYR A 129 -10.44 7.49 7.54
N MET A 130 -11.22 6.52 7.08
CA MET A 130 -11.49 5.24 7.74
C MET A 130 -11.80 5.39 9.24
N GLY A 131 -12.69 6.33 9.57
CA GLY A 131 -13.15 6.57 10.95
C GLY A 131 -12.14 7.29 11.86
N LEU A 132 -11.14 7.99 11.31
CA LEU A 132 -10.18 8.79 12.08
C LEU A 132 -10.53 10.29 12.03
N THR A 133 -11.15 10.78 13.11
CA THR A 133 -11.59 12.18 13.20
C THR A 133 -10.65 13.10 13.99
N ALA A 134 -9.66 12.58 14.74
CA ALA A 134 -8.66 13.39 15.48
C ALA A 134 -7.35 12.63 15.80
N ASN A 135 -6.24 13.36 16.01
CA ASN A 135 -4.91 12.85 16.41
C ASN A 135 -4.36 11.73 15.52
N LYS A 136 -4.30 12.04 14.23
CA LYS A 136 -4.09 11.08 13.15
C LYS A 136 -2.68 10.55 13.16
N ASN A 137 -2.55 9.32 13.63
CA ASN A 137 -1.31 8.61 13.56
C ASN A 137 -1.41 7.49 12.53
N GLY A 138 -1.39 7.84 11.24
CA GLY A 138 -1.16 6.86 10.18
C GLY A 138 0.07 5.99 10.43
N PHE A 139 1.07 6.53 11.16
CA PHE A 139 2.23 5.76 11.58
C PHE A 139 1.90 4.67 12.59
N GLU A 140 0.98 4.85 13.54
CA GLU A 140 0.72 3.82 14.58
C GLU A 140 0.35 2.46 13.96
N MET A 141 -0.49 2.49 12.93
CA MET A 141 -0.92 1.28 12.23
C MET A 141 0.23 0.64 11.43
N ILE A 142 1.00 1.45 10.71
CA ILE A 142 2.11 0.95 9.89
C ILE A 142 3.27 0.50 10.79
N ASP A 143 3.59 1.24 11.85
CA ASP A 143 4.59 0.92 12.87
C ASP A 143 4.33 -0.44 13.50
N GLN A 144 3.07 -0.74 13.79
CA GLN A 144 2.68 -2.03 14.34
C GLN A 144 2.99 -3.18 13.38
N VAL A 145 2.65 -3.03 12.09
CA VAL A 145 2.99 -4.04 11.07
C VAL A 145 4.50 -4.12 10.85
N VAL A 146 5.20 -2.99 10.81
CA VAL A 146 6.66 -2.93 10.67
C VAL A 146 7.34 -3.65 11.84
N GLU A 147 6.83 -3.55 13.06
CA GLU A 147 7.32 -4.30 14.21
C GLU A 147 7.07 -5.81 14.09
N TRP A 148 5.91 -6.24 13.59
CA TRP A 148 5.68 -7.66 13.28
C TRP A 148 6.63 -8.16 12.19
N CYS A 149 6.82 -7.38 11.13
CA CYS A 149 7.77 -7.69 10.06
C CYS A 149 9.21 -7.78 10.58
N ARG A 150 9.59 -6.92 11.53
CA ARG A 150 10.89 -6.96 12.21
C ARG A 150 11.12 -8.27 12.93
N GLN A 151 10.13 -8.74 13.67
CA GLN A 151 10.20 -9.99 14.42
C GLN A 151 10.34 -11.21 13.49
N GLU A 152 9.71 -11.15 12.32
CA GLU A 152 9.70 -12.24 11.33
C GLU A 152 10.81 -12.10 10.25
N ASN A 153 11.62 -11.04 10.29
CA ASN A 153 12.58 -10.68 9.23
C ASN A 153 11.92 -10.67 7.83
N LEU A 154 10.84 -9.89 7.70
CA LEU A 154 10.21 -9.53 6.43
C LEU A 154 10.53 -8.08 6.12
N TYR A 155 10.98 -7.81 4.90
CA TYR A 155 11.17 -6.44 4.42
C TYR A 155 9.84 -5.77 4.06
N VAL A 156 9.77 -4.44 4.17
CA VAL A 156 8.55 -3.68 3.87
C VAL A 156 8.83 -2.64 2.78
N ILE A 157 7.98 -2.61 1.76
CA ILE A 157 7.86 -1.49 0.82
C ILE A 157 6.61 -0.71 1.19
N LEU A 158 6.78 0.59 1.47
CA LEU A 158 5.66 1.48 1.71
C LEU A 158 5.23 2.08 0.37
N ASP A 159 3.95 1.99 0.04
CA ASP A 159 3.41 2.39 -1.25
C ASP A 159 2.32 3.45 -1.07
N MET A 160 2.56 4.66 -1.56
CA MET A 160 1.50 5.67 -1.59
C MET A 160 0.57 5.35 -2.75
N HIS A 161 -0.48 4.62 -2.41
CA HIS A 161 -1.41 4.05 -3.36
C HIS A 161 -2.48 5.04 -3.82
N ASP A 162 -2.80 5.99 -2.94
CA ASP A 162 -3.64 7.14 -3.23
C ASP A 162 -2.86 8.39 -2.86
N ALA A 163 -2.52 9.20 -3.86
CA ALA A 163 -1.79 10.45 -3.66
C ALA A 163 -2.74 11.66 -3.60
N PRO A 164 -2.33 12.80 -3.01
CA PRO A 164 -3.12 14.02 -3.05
C PRO A 164 -3.53 14.39 -4.48
N GLY A 165 -4.82 14.64 -4.69
CA GLY A 165 -5.40 14.94 -6.01
C GLY A 165 -5.61 13.74 -6.93
N GLY A 166 -5.08 12.55 -6.61
CA GLY A 166 -5.10 11.38 -7.48
C GLY A 166 -4.00 11.42 -8.53
N GLN A 167 -3.27 10.31 -8.65
CA GLN A 167 -2.16 10.16 -9.60
C GLN A 167 -2.55 9.43 -10.88
N THR A 168 -3.61 8.64 -10.85
CA THR A 168 -4.09 7.75 -11.91
C THR A 168 -5.29 8.33 -12.61
N GLY A 169 -6.24 8.87 -11.84
CA GLY A 169 -7.51 9.37 -12.36
C GLY A 169 -8.58 8.29 -12.54
N ASP A 170 -8.56 7.24 -11.71
CA ASP A 170 -9.53 6.15 -11.76
C ASP A 170 -9.90 5.66 -10.34
N ASN A 171 -10.51 4.48 -10.20
CA ASN A 171 -11.01 3.98 -8.93
C ASN A 171 -9.91 3.65 -7.90
N ILE A 172 -8.72 3.25 -8.35
CA ILE A 172 -7.68 2.70 -7.47
C ILE A 172 -6.99 3.76 -6.59
N ASP A 173 -7.09 5.05 -6.93
CA ASP A 173 -6.45 6.17 -6.24
C ASP A 173 -7.44 7.11 -5.53
N ASP A 174 -8.70 6.66 -5.39
CA ASP A 174 -9.82 7.41 -4.79
C ASP A 174 -10.00 8.83 -5.37
N SER A 175 -9.54 9.04 -6.60
CA SER A 175 -9.55 10.35 -7.25
C SER A 175 -10.95 10.77 -7.70
N TYR A 176 -10.99 11.91 -8.40
CA TYR A 176 -12.19 12.45 -9.01
C TYR A 176 -12.25 12.20 -10.52
N GLY A 177 -11.61 11.11 -10.99
CA GLY A 177 -11.63 10.68 -12.41
C GLY A 177 -10.61 11.38 -13.31
N TYR A 178 -9.61 12.04 -12.72
CA TYR A 178 -8.51 12.67 -13.45
C TYR A 178 -7.26 12.76 -12.55
N PRO A 179 -6.04 12.60 -13.09
CA PRO A 179 -4.79 12.60 -12.30
C PRO A 179 -4.37 14.03 -11.90
N TRP A 180 -5.17 14.70 -11.06
CA TRP A 180 -4.95 16.10 -10.69
C TRP A 180 -3.60 16.36 -10.02
N LEU A 181 -2.94 15.34 -9.47
CA LEU A 181 -1.58 15.46 -8.96
C LEU A 181 -0.61 16.04 -10.01
N MET A 182 -0.82 15.75 -11.30
CA MET A 182 0.04 16.24 -12.38
C MET A 182 -0.16 17.73 -12.67
N ASP A 183 -1.28 18.33 -12.28
CA ASP A 183 -1.61 19.73 -12.55
C ASP A 183 -1.56 20.62 -11.30
N SER A 184 -1.97 20.07 -10.16
CA SER A 184 -2.20 20.82 -8.94
C SER A 184 -0.92 20.98 -8.13
N GLU A 185 -0.32 22.18 -8.20
CA GLU A 185 0.86 22.53 -7.40
C GLU A 185 0.64 22.32 -5.88
N PRO A 186 -0.52 22.67 -5.27
CA PRO A 186 -0.79 22.33 -3.87
C PRO A 186 -0.74 20.82 -3.59
N SER A 187 -1.25 20.00 -4.52
CA SER A 187 -1.20 18.53 -4.38
C SER A 187 0.22 18.00 -4.48
N LYS A 188 1.04 18.53 -5.41
CA LYS A 188 2.47 18.20 -5.54
C LYS A 188 3.27 18.56 -4.28
N VAL A 189 2.99 19.73 -3.68
CA VAL A 189 3.58 20.13 -2.39
C VAL A 189 3.21 19.13 -1.31
N GLN A 190 1.91 18.88 -1.12
CA GLN A 190 1.42 17.98 -0.08
C GLN A 190 1.97 16.55 -0.24
N PHE A 191 2.06 16.06 -1.47
CA PHE A 191 2.69 14.78 -1.82
C PHE A 191 4.14 14.70 -1.30
N CYS A 192 4.96 15.70 -1.62
CA CYS A 192 6.36 15.75 -1.19
C CYS A 192 6.51 15.93 0.33
N GLU A 193 5.59 16.65 0.97
CA GLU A 193 5.57 16.84 2.43
C GLU A 193 5.22 15.56 3.18
N ILE A 194 4.23 14.80 2.70
CA ILE A 194 3.86 13.51 3.28
C ILE A 194 5.02 12.53 3.15
N TRP A 195 5.59 12.40 1.95
CA TRP A 195 6.75 11.51 1.76
C TRP A 195 7.96 11.89 2.60
N LYS A 196 8.23 13.19 2.77
CA LYS A 196 9.27 13.65 3.69
C LYS A 196 8.98 13.25 5.13
N LYS A 197 7.73 13.38 5.61
CA LYS A 197 7.35 12.94 6.97
C LYS A 197 7.51 11.42 7.12
N VAL A 198 7.07 10.65 6.13
CA VAL A 198 7.21 9.18 6.13
C VAL A 198 8.68 8.77 6.16
N ALA A 199 9.50 9.33 5.27
CA ALA A 199 10.92 9.06 5.22
C ALA A 199 11.64 9.48 6.51
N GLN A 200 11.29 10.64 7.08
CA GLN A 200 11.87 11.09 8.35
C GLN A 200 11.57 10.11 9.50
N HIS A 201 10.36 9.56 9.54
CA HIS A 201 9.93 8.62 10.58
C HIS A 201 10.68 7.28 10.47
N TYR A 202 10.85 6.77 9.24
CA TYR A 202 11.50 5.48 8.99
C TYR A 202 13.00 5.55 8.66
N ALA A 203 13.63 6.72 8.64
CA ALA A 203 15.01 6.94 8.15
C ALA A 203 16.10 6.00 8.72
N ASN A 204 15.87 5.43 9.91
CA ASN A 204 16.81 4.53 10.59
C ASN A 204 16.37 3.06 10.61
N ASP A 205 15.24 2.73 10.00
CA ASP A 205 14.57 1.44 10.11
C ASP A 205 14.91 0.51 8.94
N THR A 206 15.86 -0.40 9.15
CA THR A 206 16.34 -1.31 8.08
C THR A 206 15.34 -2.39 7.68
N ILE A 207 14.17 -2.45 8.30
CA ILE A 207 13.06 -3.30 7.85
C ILE A 207 12.37 -2.68 6.65
N ILE A 208 12.36 -1.36 6.54
CA ILE A 208 11.91 -0.70 5.32
C ILE A 208 12.96 -0.97 4.23
N LEU A 209 12.52 -1.55 3.12
CA LEU A 209 13.33 -1.75 1.92
C LEU A 209 13.34 -0.46 1.10
N GLY A 210 12.19 0.18 0.95
CA GLY A 210 12.09 1.42 0.20
C GLY A 210 10.69 2.03 0.16
N TYR A 211 10.61 3.14 -0.56
CA TYR A 211 9.45 4.01 -0.70
C TYR A 211 8.94 3.98 -2.14
N ASP A 212 7.80 3.34 -2.39
CA ASP A 212 7.10 3.31 -3.67
C ASP A 212 6.22 4.54 -3.83
N LEU A 213 6.74 5.51 -4.58
CA LEU A 213 6.28 6.89 -4.50
C LEU A 213 4.85 7.06 -4.98
N LEU A 214 4.46 6.36 -6.05
CA LEU A 214 3.12 6.42 -6.64
C LEU A 214 2.76 5.08 -7.23
N ASN A 215 1.59 4.57 -6.84
CA ASN A 215 0.93 3.48 -7.55
C ASN A 215 0.36 3.95 -8.89
N GLU A 216 0.71 3.25 -9.99
CA GLU A 216 0.01 3.35 -11.28
C GLU A 216 -0.30 4.76 -11.81
N PRO A 217 0.66 5.70 -11.86
CA PRO A 217 0.39 7.07 -12.27
C PRO A 217 -0.09 7.12 -13.72
N ILE A 218 -1.09 7.98 -13.95
CA ILE A 218 -1.72 8.35 -15.21
C ILE A 218 -2.36 7.14 -15.90
N ALA A 219 -3.69 7.05 -15.92
CA ALA A 219 -4.39 6.01 -16.67
C ALA A 219 -4.25 6.18 -18.19
N HIS A 220 -4.64 5.14 -18.94
CA HIS A 220 -4.53 5.12 -20.40
C HIS A 220 -5.67 5.88 -21.15
N TYR A 221 -6.50 6.63 -20.42
CA TYR A 221 -7.69 7.28 -20.98
C TYR A 221 -7.43 8.70 -21.51
N PHE A 222 -6.36 9.36 -21.05
CA PHE A 222 -6.08 10.79 -21.27
C PHE A 222 -5.24 11.04 -22.53
N LEU A 223 -5.64 10.46 -23.67
CA LEU A 223 -4.84 10.45 -24.91
C LEU A 223 -4.42 11.84 -25.39
N GLU A 224 -5.28 12.84 -25.22
CA GLU A 224 -5.04 14.21 -25.69
C GLU A 224 -4.06 14.96 -24.75
N GLU A 225 -4.03 14.59 -23.48
CA GLU A 225 -3.24 15.22 -22.41
C GLU A 225 -1.94 14.46 -22.09
N TYR A 226 -1.75 13.26 -22.67
CA TYR A 226 -0.60 12.39 -22.39
C TYR A 226 0.75 13.09 -22.41
N ALA A 227 1.02 13.93 -23.41
CA ALA A 227 2.30 14.63 -23.51
C ALA A 227 2.55 15.47 -22.25
N HIS A 228 1.55 16.25 -21.84
CA HIS A 228 1.60 17.09 -20.65
C HIS A 228 1.68 16.27 -19.36
N LEU A 229 0.81 15.27 -19.20
CA LEU A 229 0.79 14.41 -18.01
C LEU A 229 2.11 13.64 -17.84
N ASN A 230 2.61 13.03 -18.91
CA ASN A 230 3.87 12.27 -18.89
C ASN A 230 5.07 13.18 -18.63
N ASP A 231 5.11 14.39 -19.21
CA ASP A 231 6.19 15.35 -18.97
C ASP A 231 6.20 15.89 -17.52
N SER A 232 5.07 15.81 -16.80
CA SER A 232 5.01 16.19 -15.38
C SER A 232 5.53 15.13 -14.41
N LEU A 233 5.60 13.85 -14.82
CA LEU A 233 5.84 12.75 -13.87
C LEU A 233 7.28 12.71 -13.34
N GLU A 234 8.31 12.70 -14.21
CA GLU A 234 9.71 12.68 -13.76
C GLU A 234 10.08 13.91 -12.91
N PRO A 235 9.71 15.16 -13.27
CA PRO A 235 9.97 16.32 -12.42
C PRO A 235 9.33 16.23 -11.04
N LEU A 236 8.12 15.68 -10.94
CA LEU A 236 7.46 15.45 -9.65
C LEU A 236 8.23 14.42 -8.80
N TYR A 237 8.66 13.32 -9.40
CA TYR A 237 9.48 12.33 -8.70
C TYR A 237 10.81 12.90 -8.21
N LYS A 238 11.52 13.64 -9.05
CA LYS A 238 12.78 14.33 -8.67
C LYS A 238 12.57 15.25 -7.47
N ARG A 239 11.52 16.07 -7.51
CA ARG A 239 11.15 16.96 -6.39
C ARG A 239 10.87 16.20 -5.10
N CYS A 240 10.17 15.08 -5.18
CA CYS A 240 9.84 14.26 -4.02
C CYS A 240 11.08 13.55 -3.45
N VAL A 241 11.92 12.99 -4.31
CA VAL A 241 13.21 12.38 -3.94
C VAL A 241 14.10 13.41 -3.26
N ASP A 242 14.25 14.61 -3.81
CA ASP A 242 15.02 15.70 -3.18
C ASP A 242 14.50 15.99 -1.75
N SER A 243 13.18 16.03 -1.58
CA SER A 243 12.52 16.22 -0.28
C SER A 243 12.85 15.10 0.70
N ILE A 244 12.74 13.83 0.27
CA ILE A 244 13.09 12.63 1.06
C ILE A 244 14.56 12.66 1.48
N ARG A 245 15.47 12.97 0.55
CA ARG A 245 16.92 12.96 0.82
C ARG A 245 17.36 14.01 1.83
N THR A 246 16.55 15.03 2.11
CA THR A 246 16.82 15.96 3.22
C THR A 246 16.73 15.33 4.61
N VAL A 247 16.04 14.18 4.75
CA VAL A 247 15.79 13.51 6.03
C VAL A 247 16.25 12.04 6.04
N ASP A 248 16.34 11.41 4.86
CA ASP A 248 16.70 10.00 4.71
C ASP A 248 17.62 9.77 3.49
N PRO A 249 18.94 9.63 3.71
CA PRO A 249 19.90 9.37 2.64
C PRO A 249 20.07 7.89 2.27
N ASN A 250 19.37 6.96 2.95
CA ASN A 250 19.71 5.53 2.93
C ASN A 250 18.73 4.67 2.15
N HIS A 251 17.42 4.88 2.29
CA HIS A 251 16.44 3.97 1.70
C HIS A 251 16.33 4.09 0.18
N ILE A 252 15.98 2.97 -0.46
CA ILE A 252 15.69 2.92 -1.89
C ILE A 252 14.39 3.69 -2.14
N VAL A 253 14.37 4.52 -3.20
CA VAL A 253 13.15 5.14 -3.68
C VAL A 253 12.72 4.49 -4.98
N LEU A 254 11.44 4.09 -5.04
CA LEU A 254 10.88 3.35 -6.14
C LEU A 254 9.99 4.25 -7.00
N LEU A 255 10.17 4.14 -8.31
CA LEU A 255 9.47 4.97 -9.30
C LEU A 255 8.63 4.09 -10.24
N GLY A 256 7.33 4.37 -10.31
CA GLY A 256 6.39 3.72 -11.21
C GLY A 256 6.38 4.36 -12.59
N GLY A 257 6.24 3.55 -13.64
CA GLY A 257 6.01 4.06 -15.00
C GLY A 257 4.64 4.74 -15.13
N ALA A 258 4.48 5.64 -16.10
CA ALA A 258 3.16 6.16 -16.45
C ALA A 258 2.27 5.05 -17.05
N GLN A 259 0.99 5.30 -17.28
CA GLN A 259 0.07 4.33 -17.89
C GLN A 259 0.06 3.02 -17.09
N TRP A 260 -0.40 3.11 -15.84
CA TRP A 260 -0.58 1.96 -14.96
C TRP A 260 0.73 1.20 -14.66
N ASN A 261 1.82 1.91 -14.33
CA ASN A 261 3.14 1.31 -14.12
C ASN A 261 3.66 0.51 -15.34
N GLY A 262 3.18 0.84 -16.55
CA GLY A 262 3.49 0.13 -17.78
C GLY A 262 4.41 0.87 -18.76
N ASN A 263 4.46 2.20 -18.71
CA ASN A 263 5.23 3.03 -19.64
C ASN A 263 6.41 3.74 -18.97
N PHE A 264 7.62 3.25 -19.24
CA PHE A 264 8.87 3.79 -18.69
C PHE A 264 9.57 4.80 -19.62
N ASN A 265 9.04 5.07 -20.82
CA ASN A 265 9.63 6.05 -21.75
C ASN A 265 9.55 7.50 -21.25
N VAL A 266 8.80 7.73 -20.17
CA VAL A 266 8.65 9.02 -19.50
C VAL A 266 9.92 9.46 -18.74
N PHE A 267 10.79 8.50 -18.40
CA PHE A 267 12.06 8.77 -17.71
C PHE A 267 13.16 9.13 -18.71
N LYS A 268 13.75 10.30 -18.50
CA LYS A 268 14.81 10.90 -19.33
C LYS A 268 16.17 10.87 -18.62
N ASP A 269 16.15 10.81 -17.29
CA ASP A 269 17.35 10.80 -16.46
C ASP A 269 17.16 9.83 -15.29
N SER A 270 17.87 8.72 -15.35
CA SER A 270 17.86 7.69 -14.31
C SER A 270 18.98 7.85 -13.28
N LYS A 271 19.81 8.90 -13.37
CA LYS A 271 21.02 9.08 -12.55
C LYS A 271 20.93 10.22 -11.54
N PHE A 272 19.75 10.83 -11.39
CA PHE A 272 19.57 11.92 -10.42
C PHE A 272 19.64 11.46 -8.96
N ASP A 273 19.46 10.16 -8.69
CA ASP A 273 19.67 9.55 -7.37
C ASP A 273 20.34 8.18 -7.55
N ASP A 274 21.23 7.81 -6.62
CA ASP A 274 22.03 6.58 -6.67
C ASP A 274 21.34 5.37 -6.03
N LYS A 275 20.15 5.55 -5.45
CA LYS A 275 19.38 4.53 -4.73
C LYS A 275 17.95 4.47 -5.28
N LEU A 276 17.85 4.39 -6.61
CA LEU A 276 16.60 4.21 -7.32
C LEU A 276 16.35 2.74 -7.67
N MET A 277 15.08 2.37 -7.66
CA MET A 277 14.54 1.15 -8.25
C MET A 277 13.26 1.51 -9.00
N TYR A 278 12.89 0.72 -10.01
CA TYR A 278 11.64 0.92 -10.75
C TYR A 278 10.60 -0.14 -10.35
N THR A 279 9.33 0.24 -10.33
CA THR A 279 8.20 -0.66 -10.07
C THR A 279 7.33 -0.76 -11.31
N CYS A 280 7.06 -1.97 -11.79
CA CYS A 280 6.21 -2.23 -12.95
C CYS A 280 5.04 -3.13 -12.61
N HIS A 281 3.91 -2.95 -13.29
CA HIS A 281 2.72 -3.76 -13.10
C HIS A 281 2.33 -4.45 -14.41
N ARG A 282 1.84 -5.69 -14.32
CA ARG A 282 1.29 -6.40 -15.49
C ARG A 282 0.26 -7.43 -15.06
N TYR A 283 -0.92 -7.33 -15.66
CA TYR A 283 -2.03 -8.27 -15.50
C TYR A 283 -2.51 -8.80 -16.85
N TRP A 284 -3.30 -9.87 -16.82
CA TRP A 284 -4.16 -10.31 -17.93
C TRP A 284 -3.47 -10.51 -19.30
N CYS A 285 -2.24 -11.00 -19.29
CA CYS A 285 -1.50 -11.39 -20.49
C CYS A 285 -1.16 -12.89 -20.46
N ASP A 286 -0.65 -13.45 -21.55
CA ASP A 286 -0.04 -14.78 -21.51
C ASP A 286 1.34 -14.74 -20.82
N THR A 287 1.92 -15.91 -20.52
CA THR A 287 3.20 -16.01 -19.80
C THR A 287 4.43 -16.06 -20.72
N LEU A 288 4.39 -15.38 -21.87
CA LEU A 288 5.50 -15.29 -22.81
C LEU A 288 6.46 -14.15 -22.45
N GLN A 289 7.73 -14.32 -22.84
CA GLN A 289 8.79 -13.33 -22.62
C GLN A 289 8.43 -11.94 -23.19
N THR A 290 7.69 -11.92 -24.30
CA THR A 290 7.25 -10.68 -24.97
C THR A 290 6.45 -9.76 -24.07
N ASN A 291 5.77 -10.28 -23.04
CA ASN A 291 4.95 -9.49 -22.11
C ASN A 291 5.73 -8.80 -20.97
N ILE A 292 7.04 -9.06 -20.86
CA ILE A 292 7.94 -8.36 -19.93
C ILE A 292 9.20 -7.82 -20.60
N GLN A 293 9.33 -7.96 -21.93
CA GLN A 293 10.56 -7.64 -22.62
C GLN A 293 10.85 -6.14 -22.59
N ASP A 294 9.80 -5.31 -22.61
CA ASP A 294 9.88 -3.87 -22.41
C ASP A 294 10.50 -3.51 -21.05
N PHE A 295 10.05 -4.16 -19.96
CA PHE A 295 10.61 -3.96 -18.62
C PHE A 295 12.08 -4.40 -18.52
N VAL A 296 12.42 -5.55 -19.11
CA VAL A 296 13.80 -6.06 -19.16
C VAL A 296 14.70 -5.10 -19.94
N ASN A 297 14.27 -4.67 -21.12
CA ASN A 297 15.02 -3.73 -21.95
C ASN A 297 15.24 -2.40 -21.22
N PHE A 298 14.19 -1.89 -20.57
CA PHE A 298 14.29 -0.65 -19.80
C PHE A 298 15.31 -0.79 -18.66
N ARG A 299 15.16 -1.81 -17.80
CA ARG A 299 16.08 -2.11 -16.70
C ARG A 299 17.53 -2.15 -17.16
N ASP A 300 17.79 -2.89 -18.25
CA ASP A 300 19.14 -3.07 -18.77
C ASP A 300 19.70 -1.76 -19.34
N SER A 301 18.85 -0.91 -19.93
CA SER A 301 19.25 0.39 -20.47
C SER A 301 19.63 1.42 -19.40
N VAL A 302 18.95 1.40 -18.25
CA VAL A 302 19.23 2.30 -17.13
C VAL A 302 20.23 1.72 -16.13
N ASN A 303 20.47 0.40 -16.18
CA ASN A 303 21.31 -0.37 -15.26
C ASN A 303 20.94 -0.15 -13.78
N LEU A 304 19.63 -0.20 -13.49
CA LEU A 304 19.04 -0.12 -12.16
C LEU A 304 18.00 -1.23 -11.99
N PRO A 305 17.64 -1.65 -10.77
CA PRO A 305 16.69 -2.73 -10.55
C PRO A 305 15.29 -2.33 -11.02
N ILE A 306 14.54 -3.33 -11.51
CA ILE A 306 13.09 -3.23 -11.70
C ILE A 306 12.45 -4.44 -11.04
N TYR A 307 11.29 -4.25 -10.41
CA TYR A 307 10.53 -5.35 -9.84
C TYR A 307 9.05 -5.21 -10.18
N MET A 308 8.33 -6.33 -10.16
CA MET A 308 6.90 -6.41 -10.41
C MET A 308 6.14 -6.05 -9.12
N GLY A 309 5.77 -4.78 -8.96
CA GLY A 309 5.02 -4.29 -7.80
C GLY A 309 3.66 -4.95 -7.65
N GLU A 310 3.03 -5.24 -8.79
CA GLU A 310 1.77 -5.93 -8.84
C GLU A 310 1.59 -6.80 -10.07
N THR A 311 1.04 -7.98 -9.82
CA THR A 311 0.59 -8.94 -10.81
C THR A 311 -0.27 -10.00 -10.11
N GLY A 312 -0.99 -10.82 -10.86
CA GLY A 312 -1.80 -11.89 -10.29
C GLY A 312 -3.19 -11.95 -10.87
N GLU A 313 -4.18 -12.11 -9.98
CA GLU A 313 -5.59 -12.26 -10.34
C GLU A 313 -5.91 -13.44 -11.29
N ASN A 314 -4.99 -14.40 -11.43
CA ASN A 314 -5.05 -15.45 -12.45
C ASN A 314 -5.07 -16.89 -11.88
N THR A 315 -5.16 -17.87 -12.78
CA THR A 315 -5.11 -19.31 -12.50
C THR A 315 -3.78 -19.73 -11.88
N ASN A 316 -3.78 -20.81 -11.10
CA ASN A 316 -2.55 -21.33 -10.47
C ASN A 316 -1.48 -21.68 -11.50
N GLU A 317 -1.89 -22.21 -12.66
CA GLU A 317 -1.00 -22.53 -13.78
C GLU A 317 -0.31 -21.28 -14.32
N TRP A 318 -1.09 -20.20 -14.47
CA TRP A 318 -0.58 -18.90 -14.90
C TRP A 318 0.38 -18.33 -13.85
N ILE A 319 -0.01 -18.31 -12.57
CA ILE A 319 0.83 -17.83 -11.47
C ILE A 319 2.18 -18.54 -11.49
N ALA A 320 2.18 -19.87 -11.58
CA ALA A 320 3.41 -20.67 -11.59
C ALA A 320 4.31 -20.38 -12.80
N ALA A 321 3.73 -20.24 -13.99
CA ALA A 321 4.49 -19.92 -15.19
C ALA A 321 5.02 -18.46 -15.17
N TRP A 322 4.22 -17.51 -14.69
CA TRP A 322 4.56 -16.10 -14.59
C TRP A 322 5.65 -15.85 -13.53
N THR A 323 5.55 -16.46 -12.35
CA THR A 323 6.58 -16.38 -11.29
C THR A 323 7.94 -16.83 -11.83
N ARG A 324 8.01 -18.01 -12.48
CA ARG A 324 9.26 -18.50 -13.09
C ARG A 324 9.80 -17.59 -14.20
N LEU A 325 8.92 -16.96 -14.97
CA LEU A 325 9.29 -15.98 -16.00
C LEU A 325 9.93 -14.73 -15.38
N MET A 326 9.38 -14.21 -14.29
CA MET A 326 9.96 -13.03 -13.61
C MET A 326 11.30 -13.38 -12.96
N GLU A 327 11.37 -14.49 -12.22
CA GLU A 327 12.58 -14.90 -11.49
C GLU A 327 13.77 -15.17 -12.43
N ARG A 328 13.55 -15.89 -13.55
CA ARG A 328 14.63 -16.14 -14.52
C ARG A 328 15.13 -14.87 -15.19
N ASN A 329 14.31 -13.82 -15.21
CA ASN A 329 14.67 -12.51 -15.73
C ASN A 329 15.18 -11.57 -14.63
N ASN A 330 15.45 -12.02 -13.40
CA ASN A 330 15.87 -11.15 -12.29
C ASN A 330 14.87 -10.03 -11.98
N ILE A 331 13.59 -10.36 -11.98
CA ILE A 331 12.49 -9.48 -11.60
C ILE A 331 11.85 -10.08 -10.35
N GLY A 332 12.01 -9.39 -9.22
CA GLY A 332 11.29 -9.71 -7.99
C GLY A 332 9.81 -9.34 -8.11
N TRP A 333 8.98 -9.73 -7.15
CA TRP A 333 7.53 -9.61 -7.27
C TRP A 333 6.81 -9.44 -5.94
N HIS A 334 5.71 -8.69 -5.99
CA HIS A 334 4.62 -8.74 -5.02
C HIS A 334 3.32 -9.11 -5.75
N TYR A 335 2.70 -10.23 -5.39
CA TYR A 335 1.41 -10.62 -5.98
C TYR A 335 0.24 -9.88 -5.31
N TRP A 336 -0.73 -9.47 -6.13
CA TRP A 336 -1.95 -8.81 -5.71
C TRP A 336 -3.15 -9.78 -5.67
N PRO A 337 -3.94 -9.79 -4.58
CA PRO A 337 -3.63 -9.35 -3.21
C PRO A 337 -3.37 -10.53 -2.26
N TYR A 338 -2.91 -10.25 -1.04
CA TYR A 338 -2.77 -11.24 0.03
C TYR A 338 -4.12 -11.88 0.41
N LYS A 339 -5.13 -11.03 0.66
CA LYS A 339 -6.42 -11.41 1.25
C LYS A 339 -7.56 -10.65 0.58
N LYS A 340 -8.66 -11.35 0.23
CA LYS A 340 -9.93 -10.75 -0.24
C LYS A 340 -11.14 -11.68 -0.09
N MET A 341 -12.35 -11.14 -0.24
CA MET A 341 -13.60 -11.89 -0.05
C MET A 341 -13.82 -12.95 -1.14
N ASP A 342 -14.25 -14.16 -0.72
CA ASP A 342 -14.71 -15.28 -1.54
C ASP A 342 -13.97 -15.43 -2.89
N SER A 343 -12.64 -15.49 -2.84
CA SER A 343 -11.81 -15.55 -4.04
C SER A 343 -10.73 -16.62 -3.99
N GLU A 344 -10.46 -17.21 -5.14
CA GLU A 344 -9.33 -18.12 -5.37
C GLU A 344 -8.09 -17.39 -5.90
N ARG A 345 -8.14 -16.05 -6.00
CA ARG A 345 -7.11 -15.20 -6.60
C ARG A 345 -6.33 -14.43 -5.54
N GLY A 346 -5.70 -15.16 -4.62
CA GLY A 346 -4.94 -14.62 -3.49
C GLY A 346 -4.51 -15.74 -2.56
N MET A 347 -3.66 -15.43 -1.58
CA MET A 347 -3.13 -16.43 -0.63
C MET A 347 -4.20 -16.88 0.38
N VAL A 348 -5.04 -15.93 0.79
CA VAL A 348 -6.04 -16.13 1.85
C VAL A 348 -7.37 -15.56 1.37
N SER A 349 -8.49 -16.23 1.69
CA SER A 349 -9.82 -15.73 1.36
C SER A 349 -10.71 -15.57 2.58
N ILE A 350 -11.47 -14.48 2.59
CA ILE A 350 -12.44 -14.14 3.63
C ILE A 350 -13.79 -14.69 3.20
N LYS A 351 -14.46 -15.45 4.06
CA LYS A 351 -15.82 -15.92 3.77
C LYS A 351 -16.80 -14.73 3.77
N ALA A 352 -17.61 -14.57 2.73
CA ALA A 352 -18.67 -13.57 2.75
C ALA A 352 -19.66 -13.84 3.91
N PRO A 353 -20.06 -12.81 4.68
CA PRO A 353 -21.02 -12.98 5.76
C PRO A 353 -22.43 -13.21 5.21
N GLU A 354 -23.29 -13.77 6.06
CA GLU A 354 -24.71 -13.85 5.75
C GLU A 354 -25.28 -12.44 5.53
N ASN A 355 -26.18 -12.30 4.56
CA ASN A 355 -26.81 -11.04 4.15
C ASN A 355 -25.87 -10.00 3.49
N TRP A 356 -24.63 -10.34 3.15
CA TRP A 356 -23.74 -9.43 2.40
C TRP A 356 -24.32 -9.01 1.03
N ASN A 357 -25.14 -9.88 0.44
CA ASN A 357 -25.85 -9.58 -0.80
C ASN A 357 -26.78 -8.36 -0.68
N LEU A 358 -27.30 -8.02 0.50
CA LEU A 358 -28.08 -6.79 0.70
C LEU A 358 -27.25 -5.54 0.47
N ILE A 359 -25.96 -5.59 0.84
CA ILE A 359 -25.01 -4.51 0.65
C ILE A 359 -24.63 -4.42 -0.83
N ILE A 360 -24.28 -5.55 -1.45
CA ILE A 360 -24.00 -5.62 -2.89
C ILE A 360 -25.18 -5.03 -3.68
N ASP A 361 -26.41 -5.52 -3.42
CA ASP A 361 -27.62 -5.06 -4.12
C ASP A 361 -27.85 -3.56 -3.94
N TYR A 362 -27.54 -2.99 -2.77
CA TYR A 362 -27.64 -1.55 -2.52
C TYR A 362 -26.63 -0.76 -3.36
N THR A 363 -25.40 -1.26 -3.50
CA THR A 363 -24.35 -0.56 -4.28
C THR A 363 -24.68 -0.41 -5.76
N THR A 364 -25.54 -1.27 -6.32
CA THR A 364 -25.97 -1.20 -7.72
C THR A 364 -27.28 -0.43 -7.91
N LYS A 365 -27.89 0.12 -6.85
CA LYS A 365 -29.12 0.90 -6.99
C LYS A 365 -28.82 2.34 -7.40
N ASP A 366 -29.79 2.98 -8.04
CA ASP A 366 -29.76 4.41 -8.28
C ASP A 366 -29.88 5.19 -6.96
N ARG A 367 -28.77 5.82 -6.55
CA ARG A 367 -28.64 6.62 -5.33
C ARG A 367 -28.42 8.11 -5.64
N SER A 368 -28.77 8.55 -6.85
CA SER A 368 -28.47 9.91 -7.36
C SER A 368 -29.12 11.07 -6.59
N ASN A 369 -30.07 10.81 -5.70
CA ASN A 369 -30.62 11.82 -4.80
C ASN A 369 -31.20 11.20 -3.51
N PHE A 370 -31.45 12.06 -2.52
CA PHE A 370 -31.93 11.62 -1.21
C PHE A 370 -33.25 10.85 -1.22
N THR A 371 -34.16 11.13 -2.15
CA THR A 371 -35.42 10.36 -2.25
C THR A 371 -35.14 8.93 -2.69
N LYS A 372 -34.26 8.75 -3.68
CA LYS A 372 -33.87 7.41 -4.16
C LYS A 372 -33.06 6.65 -3.11
N ILE A 373 -32.10 7.30 -2.45
CA ILE A 373 -31.34 6.73 -1.31
C ILE A 373 -32.29 6.16 -0.25
N ARG A 374 -33.28 6.96 0.20
CA ARG A 374 -34.25 6.50 1.21
C ARG A 374 -35.11 5.35 0.72
N ALA A 375 -35.50 5.36 -0.55
CA ALA A 375 -36.41 4.36 -1.12
C ALA A 375 -35.77 2.96 -1.24
N VAL A 376 -34.46 2.90 -1.45
CA VAL A 376 -33.74 1.64 -1.68
C VAL A 376 -32.91 1.16 -0.49
N ARG A 377 -32.92 1.91 0.63
CA ARG A 377 -32.16 1.55 1.84
C ARG A 377 -32.59 0.18 2.38
N PRO A 378 -31.65 -0.77 2.58
CA PRO A 378 -31.96 -2.09 3.13
C PRO A 378 -32.28 -2.04 4.63
N ASP A 379 -32.68 -3.19 5.18
CA ASP A 379 -32.82 -3.34 6.64
C ASP A 379 -31.48 -3.09 7.33
N GLN A 380 -31.43 -2.01 8.13
CA GLN A 380 -30.19 -1.56 8.74
C GLN A 380 -29.65 -2.55 9.77
N ALA A 381 -30.51 -3.33 10.44
CA ALA A 381 -30.06 -4.29 11.44
C ALA A 381 -29.37 -5.49 10.77
N LEU A 382 -29.92 -5.98 9.65
CA LEU A 382 -29.30 -7.02 8.84
C LEU A 382 -27.98 -6.56 8.22
N VAL A 383 -27.91 -5.33 7.71
CA VAL A 383 -26.66 -4.77 7.17
C VAL A 383 -25.59 -4.64 8.27
N LYS A 384 -25.95 -4.08 9.44
CA LYS A 384 -25.00 -3.97 10.56
C LYS A 384 -24.50 -5.35 11.01
N LYS A 385 -25.38 -6.36 11.08
CA LYS A 385 -24.98 -7.74 11.37
C LYS A 385 -23.97 -8.25 10.33
N ALA A 386 -24.26 -8.10 9.04
CA ALA A 386 -23.36 -8.56 7.97
C ALA A 386 -21.98 -7.88 8.06
N MET A 387 -21.93 -6.58 8.33
CA MET A 387 -20.68 -5.84 8.52
C MET A 387 -19.90 -6.32 9.76
N ILE A 388 -20.57 -6.61 10.88
CA ILE A 388 -19.94 -7.18 12.08
C ILE A 388 -19.40 -8.58 11.79
N ASP A 389 -20.19 -9.43 11.12
CA ASP A 389 -19.78 -10.78 10.76
C ASP A 389 -18.57 -10.75 9.80
N LEU A 390 -18.48 -9.75 8.91
CA LEU A 390 -17.30 -9.56 8.06
C LEU A 390 -16.04 -9.30 8.89
N LEU A 391 -16.12 -8.44 9.92
CA LEU A 391 -15.01 -8.13 10.82
C LEU A 391 -14.48 -9.37 11.55
N GLU A 392 -15.37 -10.31 11.88
CA GLU A 392 -14.95 -11.59 12.46
C GLU A 392 -14.34 -12.51 11.39
N ASN A 393 -14.98 -12.64 10.22
CA ASN A 393 -14.52 -13.53 9.15
C ASN A 393 -13.13 -13.15 8.60
N MET A 394 -12.74 -11.88 8.63
CA MET A 394 -11.45 -11.42 8.08
C MET A 394 -10.23 -11.70 8.97
N LYS A 395 -10.44 -12.03 10.24
CA LYS A 395 -9.36 -12.47 11.13
C LYS A 395 -8.73 -13.72 10.56
N PHE A 396 -7.40 -13.79 10.59
CA PHE A 396 -6.65 -14.88 9.94
C PHE A 396 -7.16 -16.28 10.29
N ALA A 397 -7.47 -16.51 11.58
CA ALA A 397 -7.98 -17.80 12.07
C ALA A 397 -9.31 -18.26 11.44
N ASN A 398 -10.10 -17.35 10.88
CA ASN A 398 -11.39 -17.61 10.25
C ASN A 398 -11.32 -17.61 8.71
N CYS A 399 -10.15 -17.29 8.14
CA CYS A 399 -9.96 -17.25 6.70
C CYS A 399 -9.62 -18.64 6.13
N ASN A 400 -9.86 -18.82 4.83
CA ASN A 400 -9.44 -20.02 4.11
C ASN A 400 -8.08 -19.81 3.44
N ILE A 401 -7.15 -20.73 3.67
CA ILE A 401 -5.83 -20.73 3.01
C ILE A 401 -5.94 -21.35 1.62
N ASN A 402 -5.46 -20.62 0.61
CA ASN A 402 -5.39 -21.10 -0.77
C ASN A 402 -4.05 -21.81 -1.05
N LYS A 403 -3.99 -23.09 -0.67
CA LYS A 403 -2.76 -23.89 -0.81
C LYS A 403 -2.28 -23.99 -2.26
N GLY A 404 -3.21 -24.08 -3.22
CA GLY A 404 -2.87 -24.19 -4.64
C GLY A 404 -2.17 -22.94 -5.16
N TYR A 405 -2.66 -21.76 -4.80
CA TYR A 405 -2.06 -20.49 -5.16
C TYR A 405 -0.67 -20.31 -4.54
N ILE A 406 -0.50 -20.66 -3.26
CA ILE A 406 0.79 -20.56 -2.56
C ILE A 406 1.82 -21.52 -3.17
N LEU A 407 1.44 -22.76 -3.49
CA LEU A 407 2.32 -23.69 -4.20
C LEU A 407 2.68 -23.20 -5.61
N ALA A 408 1.74 -22.57 -6.31
CA ALA A 408 2.00 -21.99 -7.62
C ALA A 408 3.05 -20.87 -7.57
N LEU A 409 3.08 -20.07 -6.51
CA LEU A 409 4.13 -19.08 -6.24
C LEU A 409 5.50 -19.69 -5.92
N GLY A 410 5.62 -21.01 -5.82
CA GLY A 410 6.83 -21.69 -5.35
C GLY A 410 7.03 -21.61 -3.82
N MET A 411 5.99 -21.23 -3.08
CA MET A 411 6.00 -21.08 -1.62
C MET A 411 5.40 -22.31 -0.91
N LYS A 412 5.49 -22.37 0.43
CA LYS A 412 5.05 -23.51 1.26
C LYS A 412 3.79 -23.16 2.05
N PRO A 413 2.61 -23.76 1.77
CA PRO A 413 1.35 -23.37 2.41
C PRO A 413 1.18 -23.78 3.86
#